data_AF-A0A7X3HH11-F1
#
_entry.id   AF-A0A7X3HH11-F1
#
_cell.length_a   1.000
_cell.length_b   1.000
_cell.length_c   1.000
_cell.angle_alpha   90.00
_cell.angle_beta   90.00
_cell.angle_gamma   90.00
#
_symmetry.space_group_name_H-M   'P 1'
#
loop_
_entity.id
_entity.type
_entity.pdbx_description
1 polymer ?
#
loop_
_entity_poly.entity_id
_entity_poly.type
_entity_poly.pdbx_seq_one_letter_code
_entity_poly.pdbx_strand_id
1 'polypeptide(L)' 'DTMIQDGLWDAFNDYHMGITAENLVEKYGISREAQDAFAAASQQKACAAIEGGRFKDEITPILIPQKKGEPIAFATDEQP' A
#
# COMPACT_ATOMS: atom_id res chain seq x y z
N ASP A 1 -13.34 -7.46 -15.58
CA ASP A 1 -12.80 -6.38 -14.72
C ASP A 1 -11.30 -6.42 -14.91
N THR A 2 -10.73 -5.43 -15.59
CA THR A 2 -9.32 -5.45 -16.02
C THR A 2 -8.36 -5.28 -14.85
N MET A 3 -8.73 -4.55 -13.79
CA MET A 3 -7.90 -4.41 -12.60
C MET A 3 -7.68 -5.77 -11.92
N ILE A 4 -8.75 -6.56 -11.82
CA ILE A 4 -8.69 -7.89 -11.19
C ILE A 4 -7.99 -8.87 -12.13
N GLN A 5 -8.46 -8.99 -13.38
CA GLN A 5 -7.97 -10.02 -14.30
C GLN A 5 -6.52 -9.80 -14.75
N ASP A 6 -6.09 -8.55 -14.94
CA ASP A 6 -4.76 -8.26 -15.50
C ASP A 6 -3.70 -7.99 -14.42
N GLY A 7 -4.10 -7.67 -13.18
CA GLY A 7 -3.17 -7.26 -12.12
C GLY A 7 -3.24 -8.06 -10.81
N LEU A 8 -4.40 -8.62 -10.44
CA LEU A 8 -4.63 -9.22 -9.12
C LEU A 8 -5.03 -10.70 -9.18
N TRP A 9 -5.04 -11.29 -10.36
CA TRP A 9 -5.38 -12.70 -10.59
C TRP A 9 -4.15 -13.49 -11.00
N ASP A 10 -4.00 -14.69 -10.46
CA ASP A 10 -2.88 -15.57 -10.81
C ASP A 10 -3.07 -16.10 -12.24
N ALA A 11 -2.04 -15.92 -13.07
CA ALA A 11 -2.09 -16.30 -14.48
C ALA A 11 -2.15 -17.82 -14.70
N PHE A 12 -1.81 -18.65 -13.70
CA PHE A 12 -1.66 -20.10 -13.86
C PHE A 12 -2.62 -20.92 -13.00
N ASN A 13 -2.99 -20.41 -11.83
CA ASN A 13 -3.69 -21.16 -10.79
C ASN A 13 -5.13 -20.70 -10.58
N ASP A 14 -5.62 -19.77 -11.41
CA ASP A 14 -7.01 -19.30 -11.46
C ASP A 14 -7.59 -18.88 -10.08
N TYR A 15 -6.83 -18.06 -9.34
CA TYR A 15 -7.31 -17.46 -8.09
C TYR A 15 -6.72 -16.07 -7.86
N HIS A 16 -7.33 -15.30 -6.95
CA HIS A 16 -6.88 -13.97 -6.56
C HIS A 16 -5.55 -14.02 -5.79
N MET A 17 -4.67 -13.03 -5.96
CA MET A 17 -3.35 -12.93 -5.30
C MET A 17 -3.39 -13.06 -3.77
N GLY A 18 -4.52 -12.71 -3.13
CA GLY A 18 -4.73 -12.93 -1.70
C GLY A 18 -4.66 -14.40 -1.30
N ILE A 19 -5.11 -15.32 -2.16
CA ILE A 19 -5.02 -16.77 -1.92
C ILE A 19 -3.56 -17.24 -1.98
N THR A 20 -2.73 -16.63 -2.83
CA THR A 20 -1.28 -16.88 -2.81
C THR A 20 -0.68 -16.57 -1.44
N ALA A 21 -1.11 -15.49 -0.80
CA ALA A 21 -0.63 -15.14 0.54
C ALA A 21 -1.07 -16.17 1.60
N GLU A 22 -2.33 -16.63 1.55
CA GLU A 22 -2.83 -17.69 2.44
C GLU A 22 -2.05 -19.01 2.27
N ASN A 23 -1.70 -19.38 1.03
CA ASN A 23 -0.85 -20.55 0.78
C ASN A 23 0.53 -20.44 1.47
N LEU A 24 1.10 -19.23 1.55
CA LEU A 24 2.36 -18.99 2.27
C LEU A 24 2.16 -18.98 3.78
N VAL A 25 1.03 -18.44 4.26
CA VAL A 25 0.63 -18.47 5.66
C VAL A 25 0.58 -19.91 6.17
N GLU A 26 -0.10 -20.80 5.45
CA GLU A 26 -0.17 -22.22 5.79
C GLU A 26 1.21 -22.88 5.72
N LYS A 27 1.98 -22.64 4.64
CA LYS A 27 3.29 -23.27 4.42
C LYS A 27 4.33 -22.90 5.49
N TYR A 28 4.31 -21.66 5.97
CA TYR A 28 5.31 -21.15 6.91
C TYR A 28 4.77 -20.95 8.33
N GLY A 29 3.49 -21.26 8.58
CA GLY A 29 2.87 -21.15 9.89
C GLY A 29 2.79 -19.70 10.40
N ILE A 30 2.48 -18.75 9.52
CA ILE A 30 2.43 -17.32 9.87
C ILE A 30 1.08 -17.00 10.51
N SER A 31 1.04 -16.86 11.83
CA SER A 31 -0.22 -16.59 12.53
C SER A 31 -0.85 -15.25 12.12
N ARG A 32 -2.17 -15.14 12.28
CA ARG A 32 -2.90 -13.90 12.01
C ARG A 32 -2.41 -12.74 12.88
N GLU A 33 -2.10 -13.02 14.15
CA GLU A 33 -1.60 -12.03 15.09
C GLU A 33 -0.23 -11.49 14.66
N ALA A 34 0.63 -12.34 14.09
CA ALA A 34 1.92 -11.92 13.55
C ALA A 34 1.77 -11.01 12.33
N GLN A 35 0.80 -11.31 11.46
CA GLN A 35 0.46 -10.46 10.30
C GLN A 35 -0.06 -9.10 10.75
N ASP A 36 -1.00 -9.07 11.69
CA ASP A 36 -1.58 -7.83 12.23
C ASP A 36 -0.53 -6.99 12.96
N ALA A 37 0.34 -7.61 13.76
CA ALA A 37 1.44 -6.92 14.42
C ALA A 37 2.43 -6.30 13.41
N PHE A 38 2.73 -7.03 12.32
CA PHE A 38 3.57 -6.51 11.24
C PHE A 38 2.91 -5.32 10.54
N ALA A 39 1.62 -5.42 10.21
CA ALA A 39 0.87 -4.35 9.56
C ALA A 39 0.84 -3.08 10.43
N ALA A 40 0.55 -3.21 11.72
CA ALA A 40 0.56 -2.10 12.66
C ALA A 40 1.95 -1.44 12.77
N ALA A 41 3.01 -2.25 12.84
CA ALA A 41 4.38 -1.74 12.87
C ALA A 41 4.77 -1.07 11.54
N SER A 42 4.26 -1.52 10.40
CA SER A 42 4.49 -0.89 9.10
C SER A 42 3.89 0.51 9.07
N GLN A 43 2.64 0.65 9.50
CA GLN A 43 1.93 1.93 9.59
C GLN A 43 2.65 2.91 10.53
N GLN A 44 3.06 2.45 11.71
CA GLN A 44 3.82 3.29 12.66
C GLN A 44 5.14 3.81 12.07
N LYS A 45 5.85 2.99 11.27
CA LYS A 45 7.08 3.42 10.59
C LYS A 45 6.80 4.44 9.49
N ALA A 46 5.71 4.27 8.75
CA ALA A 46 5.28 5.21 7.72
C ALA A 46 4.98 6.59 8.34
N CYS A 47 4.14 6.65 9.36
CA CYS A 47 3.88 7.88 10.14
C CYS A 47 5.17 8.57 10.57
N ALA A 48 6.07 7.82 11.23
CA ALA A 48 7.32 8.38 11.74
C ALA A 48 8.25 8.89 10.61
N ALA A 49 8.24 8.24 9.45
CA ALA A 49 9.01 8.67 8.29
C ALA A 49 8.43 9.94 7.66
N ILE A 50 7.10 10.05 7.57
CA ILE A 50 6.40 11.25 7.10
C ILE A 50 6.67 12.43 8.03
N GLU A 51 6.48 12.24 9.34
CA GLU A 51 6.76 13.26 10.37
C GLU A 51 8.23 13.69 10.36
N GLY A 52 9.14 12.73 10.20
CA GLY A 52 10.58 12.96 10.05
C GLY A 52 10.99 13.56 8.70
N GLY A 53 10.07 13.73 7.76
CA GLY A 53 10.32 14.30 6.43
C GLY A 53 11.18 13.41 5.52
N ARG A 54 11.29 12.11 5.80
CA ARG A 54 12.18 11.18 5.09
C ARG A 54 11.78 10.95 3.63
N PHE A 55 10.50 11.10 3.30
CA PHE A 55 9.99 10.94 1.94
C PHE A 55 10.05 12.22 1.08
N LYS A 56 10.44 13.36 1.67
CA LYS A 56 10.45 14.65 0.94
C LYS A 56 11.40 14.67 -0.25
N ASP A 57 12.50 13.92 -0.19
CA ASP A 57 13.52 13.90 -1.23
C ASP A 57 13.15 12.97 -2.40
N GLU A 58 12.22 12.03 -2.20
CA GLU A 58 11.81 11.05 -3.23
C GLU A 58 10.43 11.34 -3.84
N ILE A 59 9.54 12.05 -3.12
CA ILE A 59 8.22 12.40 -3.64
C ILE A 59 8.30 13.66 -4.52
N THR A 60 7.88 13.52 -5.78
CA THR A 60 7.60 14.66 -6.67
C THR A 60 6.14 15.08 -6.54
N PRO A 61 5.82 16.32 -6.12
CA PRO A 61 4.45 16.76 -5.92
C PRO A 61 3.61 16.70 -7.21
N ILE A 62 2.39 16.18 -7.09
CA ILE A 62 1.38 16.23 -8.15
C ILE A 62 0.41 17.37 -7.87
N LEU A 63 0.30 18.32 -8.81
CA LEU A 63 -0.61 19.46 -8.67
C LEU A 63 -2.01 19.09 -9.13
N ILE A 64 -2.96 19.04 -8.19
CA ILE A 64 -4.36 18.70 -8.46
C ILE A 64 -5.14 19.98 -8.77
N PRO A 65 -5.65 20.13 -10.01
CA PRO A 65 -6.43 21.30 -10.41
C PRO A 65 -7.68 21.46 -9.54
N GLN A 66 -7.93 22.69 -9.10
CA GLN A 66 -9.14 23.03 -8.36
C GLN A 66 -10.17 23.68 -9.28
N LYS A 67 -11.45 23.44 -8.99
CA LYS A 67 -12.55 24.06 -9.75
C LYS A 67 -12.49 25.60 -9.69
N LYS A 68 -11.97 26.16 -8.60
CA LYS A 68 -11.65 27.58 -8.41
C LYS A 68 -10.42 27.70 -7.52
N GLY A 69 -9.53 28.63 -7.85
CA GLY A 69 -8.31 28.89 -7.08
C GLY A 69 -7.10 28.09 -7.59
N GLU A 70 -5.99 28.21 -6.85
CA GLU A 70 -4.72 27.58 -7.20
C GLU A 70 -4.76 26.05 -7.04
N PRO A 71 -3.99 25.29 -7.84
CA PRO A 71 -3.85 23.84 -7.69
C PRO A 71 -3.33 23.44 -6.30
N ILE A 72 -3.84 22.34 -5.76
CA ILE A 72 -3.37 21.77 -4.49
C ILE A 72 -2.24 20.81 -4.78
N ALA A 73 -1.10 20.96 -4.12
CA ALA A 73 0.01 20.01 -4.23
C ALA A 73 -0.27 18.76 -3.38
N PHE A 74 -0.38 17.60 -4.03
CA PHE A 74 -0.37 16.28 -3.41
C PHE A 74 1.07 15.76 -3.36
N ALA A 75 1.65 15.72 -2.17
CA ALA A 75 3.08 15.44 -1.96
C ALA A 75 3.35 14.56 -0.73
N THR A 76 2.31 13.93 -0.18
CA THR A 76 2.39 13.06 0.98
C THR A 76 1.52 11.85 0.71
N ASP A 77 2.01 10.66 1.05
CA ASP A 77 1.20 9.44 1.00
C ASP A 77 -0.09 9.62 1.82
N GLU A 78 -1.22 9.19 1.27
CA GLU A 78 -2.55 9.61 1.73
C GLU A 78 -3.06 8.92 3.00
N GLN A 79 -2.56 7.71 3.27
CA GLN A 79 -2.89 6.90 4.46
C GLN A 79 -1.85 7.18 5.56
N PRO A 80 -2.12 6.82 6.83
CA PRO A 80 -1.13 6.88 7.91
C PRO A 80 0.13 6.05 7.62
#